data_AF-R7IQL0-F1
#
_entry.id   AF-R7IQL0-F1
#
_cell.length_a   1.000
_cell.length_b   1.000
_cell.length_c   1.000
_cell.angle_alpha   90.00
_cell.angle_beta   90.00
_cell.angle_gamma   90.00
#
_symmetry.space_group_name_H-M   'P 1'
#
loop_
_entity.id
_entity.type
_entity.pdbx_description
1 polymer ?
#
loop_
_entity_poly.entity_id
_entity_poly.type
_entity_poly.pdbx_seq_one_letter_code
_entity_poly.pdbx_strand_id
1 'polypeptide(L)'
;MRGKTIKITLVIVICIIAVITAAVLVPKATKEEQRTAENMTQEETTAQAETTAQEETKLETEPETKMQETEAEEVTKLTDPRTEEVTEPETQMQTAVETRADSETTEEVTVPEIKKQNGSSVVSLSFVGDIYLSPMMEQNYRQSGISGVISPKIQSIFQSVDIAVGDHEYVCSDLDENQKVDYQQYTFLCPTAREEMILKDFSFEVMTLANNHMMDYGWEGLRSTMAEVKRQGIAVIGGGNNLDEALKPYTAQVNGKKIAILSATRVVPQLDWYAGDTPGLMTTYEQTDRYELLKQEITRLKTQENYDIVIMYVHWGNDSDRTILNSQRTLGHGYIDAGADMVIGNHTHVLQGMEFYQGKMIVYGLSNFLFGSYHSDTMVLTLEIDRENAITAKVLPCTSEGFYTQELSGEAAEKIWNYIESMSDNVTFDGEGTILQKNN
;
A
#
# COMPACT_ATOMS: atom_id res chain seq x y z
N MET A 1 6.59 28.91 -75.11
CA MET A 1 6.25 27.82 -74.16
C MET A 1 7.01 28.12 -72.86
N ARG A 2 6.42 28.88 -71.92
CA ARG A 2 5.83 28.38 -70.65
C ARG A 2 6.73 27.30 -70.02
N GLY A 3 7.46 27.47 -68.90
CA GLY A 3 7.47 28.47 -67.84
C GLY A 3 7.34 27.75 -66.49
N LYS A 4 8.28 27.97 -65.56
CA LYS A 4 8.06 28.33 -64.14
C LYS A 4 9.25 27.96 -63.25
N THR A 5 9.83 29.03 -62.70
CA THR A 5 10.63 29.08 -61.49
C THR A 5 9.70 29.29 -60.28
N ILE A 6 10.19 28.96 -59.07
CA ILE A 6 9.74 29.37 -57.72
C ILE A 6 8.62 28.53 -57.07
N LYS A 7 8.97 27.81 -55.98
CA LYS A 7 8.35 27.92 -54.62
C LYS A 7 8.85 26.80 -53.67
N ILE A 8 9.93 27.07 -52.94
CA ILE A 8 10.21 26.43 -51.64
C ILE A 8 9.73 27.43 -50.57
N THR A 9 8.40 27.47 -50.34
CA THR A 9 7.71 27.98 -49.13
C THR A 9 6.23 27.58 -49.22
N LEU A 10 5.88 26.28 -49.10
CA LEU A 10 4.48 25.85 -48.91
C LEU A 10 4.33 24.40 -48.43
N VAL A 11 5.13 23.95 -47.46
CA VAL A 11 4.88 22.65 -46.80
C VAL A 11 4.58 22.82 -45.30
N ILE A 12 4.86 23.99 -44.72
CA ILE A 12 4.64 24.26 -43.28
C ILE A 12 3.21 24.77 -42.96
N VAL A 13 2.41 25.17 -43.95
CA VAL A 13 1.05 25.72 -43.70
C VAL A 13 -0.08 24.67 -43.85
N ILE A 14 0.18 23.52 -44.48
CA ILE A 14 -0.88 22.51 -44.71
C ILE A 14 -1.04 21.57 -43.51
N CYS A 15 0.01 21.33 -42.72
CA CYS A 15 -0.10 20.47 -41.53
C CYS A 15 -0.79 21.14 -40.33
N ILE A 16 -0.78 22.48 -40.25
CA ILE A 16 -1.41 23.22 -39.13
C ILE A 16 -2.93 23.38 -39.33
N ILE A 17 -3.45 23.31 -40.57
CA ILE A 17 -4.90 23.44 -40.83
C ILE A 17 -5.65 22.10 -40.68
N ALA A 18 -4.97 20.96 -40.89
CA ALA A 18 -5.57 19.64 -40.69
C ALA A 18 -5.79 19.29 -39.20
N VAL A 19 -4.96 19.82 -38.30
CA VAL A 19 -5.10 19.61 -36.85
C VAL A 19 -6.22 20.47 -36.25
N ILE A 20 -6.50 21.65 -36.83
CA ILE A 20 -7.54 22.56 -36.31
C ILE A 20 -8.95 22.17 -36.81
N THR A 21 -9.10 21.37 -37.87
CA THR A 21 -10.42 20.96 -38.38
C THR A 21 -10.96 19.64 -37.82
N ALA A 22 -10.14 18.80 -37.20
CA ALA A 22 -10.60 17.58 -36.52
C ALA A 22 -11.15 17.83 -35.09
N ALA A 23 -10.88 18.99 -34.49
CA ALA A 23 -11.27 19.33 -33.12
C ALA A 23 -12.68 19.95 -32.98
N VAL A 24 -13.49 20.03 -34.04
CA VAL A 24 -14.83 20.67 -33.99
C VAL A 24 -16.00 19.75 -34.36
N LEU A 25 -15.77 18.48 -34.69
CA LEU A 25 -16.85 17.55 -35.06
C LEU A 25 -16.71 16.18 -34.39
N VAL A 26 -16.86 16.15 -33.06
CA VAL A 26 -17.36 14.97 -32.35
C VAL A 26 -18.76 15.32 -31.86
N PRO A 27 -19.82 14.58 -32.24
CA PRO A 27 -21.15 14.86 -31.73
C PRO A 27 -21.18 14.59 -30.22
N LYS A 28 -21.64 15.58 -29.44
CA LYS A 28 -22.01 15.37 -28.04
C LYS A 28 -23.06 14.25 -27.97
N ALA A 29 -22.77 13.20 -27.22
CA ALA A 29 -23.75 12.17 -26.89
C ALA A 29 -25.05 12.83 -26.38
N THR A 30 -26.18 12.32 -26.84
CA THR A 30 -27.48 12.88 -26.45
C THR A 30 -27.82 12.47 -25.01
N LYS A 31 -28.63 13.27 -24.31
CA LYS A 31 -29.05 13.03 -22.92
C LYS A 31 -29.72 11.66 -22.69
N GLU A 32 -30.15 10.96 -23.73
CA GLU A 32 -30.68 9.59 -23.64
C GLU A 32 -29.56 8.54 -23.59
N GLU A 33 -28.45 8.69 -24.32
CA GLU A 33 -27.34 7.72 -24.30
C GLU A 33 -26.57 7.76 -22.97
N GLN A 34 -26.43 8.93 -22.35
CA GLN A 34 -25.85 9.05 -20.99
C GLN A 34 -26.77 8.43 -19.93
N ARG A 35 -28.09 8.61 -20.04
CA ARG A 35 -29.07 7.97 -19.14
C ARG A 35 -29.12 6.45 -19.29
N THR A 36 -28.84 5.92 -20.48
CA THR A 36 -28.85 4.48 -20.71
C THR A 36 -27.62 3.82 -20.11
N ALA A 37 -26.45 4.48 -20.17
CA ALA A 37 -25.23 4.02 -19.50
C ALA A 37 -25.31 4.14 -17.96
N GLU A 38 -25.92 5.21 -17.44
CA GLU A 38 -26.18 5.39 -16.00
C GLU A 38 -27.17 4.35 -15.45
N ASN A 39 -28.21 4.00 -16.21
CA ASN A 39 -29.17 2.98 -15.79
C ASN A 39 -28.60 1.55 -15.84
N MET A 40 -27.74 1.23 -16.82
CA MET A 40 -27.11 -0.09 -16.90
C MET A 40 -26.12 -0.35 -15.75
N THR A 41 -25.40 0.69 -15.31
CA THR A 41 -24.48 0.57 -14.14
C THR A 41 -25.22 0.58 -12.81
N GLN A 42 -26.37 1.26 -12.69
CA GLN A 42 -27.23 1.17 -11.52
C GLN A 42 -27.92 -0.20 -11.38
N GLU A 43 -28.32 -0.84 -12.48
CA GLU A 43 -28.90 -2.19 -12.43
C GLU A 43 -27.87 -3.26 -12.03
N GLU A 44 -26.60 -3.14 -12.47
CA GLU A 44 -25.53 -4.06 -12.05
C GLU A 44 -25.12 -3.87 -10.58
N THR A 45 -25.02 -2.62 -10.09
CA THR A 45 -24.73 -2.34 -8.67
C THR A 45 -25.87 -2.74 -7.73
N THR A 46 -27.13 -2.60 -8.15
CA THR A 46 -28.29 -3.02 -7.35
C THR A 46 -28.39 -4.55 -7.30
N ALA A 47 -28.09 -5.25 -8.40
CA ALA A 47 -28.05 -6.71 -8.42
C ALA A 47 -26.99 -7.28 -7.48
N GLN A 48 -25.82 -6.63 -7.38
CA GLN A 48 -24.71 -7.06 -6.52
C GLN A 48 -24.99 -6.79 -5.03
N ALA A 49 -25.68 -5.71 -4.71
CA ALA A 49 -26.14 -5.39 -3.35
C ALA A 49 -27.26 -6.35 -2.87
N GLU A 50 -28.18 -6.77 -3.76
CA GLU A 50 -29.25 -7.70 -3.42
C GLU A 50 -28.76 -9.14 -3.19
N THR A 51 -27.74 -9.62 -3.91
CA THR A 51 -27.12 -10.93 -3.62
C THR A 51 -26.43 -10.97 -2.27
N THR A 52 -25.78 -9.87 -1.88
CA THR A 52 -25.03 -9.80 -0.60
C THR A 52 -25.99 -9.71 0.60
N ALA A 53 -27.09 -8.98 0.47
CA ALA A 53 -28.13 -8.89 1.51
C ALA A 53 -28.92 -10.21 1.70
N GLN A 54 -29.01 -11.06 0.66
CA GLN A 54 -29.66 -12.37 0.75
C GLN A 54 -28.79 -13.45 1.42
N GLU A 55 -27.46 -13.31 1.43
CA GLU A 55 -26.57 -14.20 2.18
C GLU A 55 -26.56 -13.87 3.69
N GLU A 56 -26.67 -12.59 4.07
CA GLU A 56 -26.73 -12.20 5.48
C GLU A 56 -28.04 -12.55 6.18
N THR A 57 -29.15 -12.71 5.45
CA THR A 57 -30.47 -13.01 6.04
C THR A 57 -30.76 -14.50 6.25
N LYS A 58 -29.82 -15.40 5.93
CA LYS A 58 -30.03 -16.86 6.04
C LYS A 58 -29.39 -17.52 7.26
N LEU A 59 -28.80 -16.73 8.16
CA LEU A 59 -28.07 -17.20 9.33
C LEU A 59 -28.68 -16.79 10.68
N GLU A 60 -29.99 -16.55 10.76
CA GLU A 60 -30.67 -16.44 12.05
C GLU A 60 -32.08 -17.06 12.00
N THR A 61 -32.28 -18.16 12.74
CA THR A 61 -33.52 -18.76 13.33
C THR A 61 -33.32 -20.29 13.41
N GLU A 62 -32.97 -20.90 14.56
CA GLU A 62 -33.81 -21.34 15.70
C GLU A 62 -33.54 -22.87 15.95
N PRO A 63 -33.96 -23.54 17.05
CA PRO A 63 -33.53 -23.38 18.45
C PRO A 63 -33.12 -24.74 19.11
N GLU A 64 -32.76 -24.69 20.39
CA GLU A 64 -32.43 -25.83 21.27
C GLU A 64 -33.55 -26.90 21.40
N THR A 65 -33.20 -28.20 21.47
CA THR A 65 -33.89 -29.15 22.37
C THR A 65 -33.10 -30.41 22.76
N LYS A 66 -33.02 -30.63 24.08
CA LYS A 66 -32.79 -31.81 24.95
C LYS A 66 -32.43 -33.21 24.40
N MET A 67 -31.40 -33.75 25.05
CA MET A 67 -31.16 -35.11 25.59
C MET A 67 -32.14 -36.25 25.26
N GLN A 68 -31.58 -37.39 24.81
CA GLN A 68 -31.92 -38.70 25.37
C GLN A 68 -30.81 -39.74 25.12
N GLU A 69 -30.45 -40.47 26.19
CA GLU A 69 -29.60 -41.65 26.21
C GLU A 69 -30.22 -42.83 25.43
N THR A 70 -29.37 -43.71 24.88
CA THR A 70 -29.58 -45.17 24.94
C THR A 70 -28.27 -45.91 24.64
N GLU A 71 -27.99 -46.90 25.47
CA GLU A 71 -26.83 -47.78 25.46
C GLU A 71 -26.94 -48.95 24.46
N ALA A 72 -25.76 -49.57 24.23
CA ALA A 72 -25.47 -51.01 24.14
C ALA A 72 -25.05 -51.60 22.76
N GLU A 73 -23.77 -52.02 22.75
CA GLU A 73 -23.16 -53.30 22.27
C GLU A 73 -23.46 -53.79 20.83
N GLU A 74 -22.53 -54.31 20.01
CA GLU A 74 -21.55 -55.37 20.30
C GLU A 74 -20.50 -55.52 19.16
N VAL A 75 -19.23 -55.65 19.56
CA VAL A 75 -18.08 -56.43 19.04
C VAL A 75 -18.09 -57.02 17.60
N THR A 76 -17.01 -56.79 16.84
CA THR A 76 -16.20 -57.86 16.22
C THR A 76 -14.79 -57.42 15.80
N LYS A 77 -13.80 -58.20 16.26
CA LYS A 77 -12.36 -58.17 15.97
C LYS A 77 -12.04 -58.64 14.54
N LEU A 78 -10.84 -58.27 14.03
CA LEU A 78 -9.88 -59.11 13.26
C LEU A 78 -8.65 -58.22 12.92
N THR A 79 -7.61 -58.17 13.75
CA THR A 79 -6.33 -58.94 13.70
C THR A 79 -5.44 -58.71 12.46
N ASP A 80 -4.35 -57.97 12.70
CA ASP A 80 -3.02 -58.11 12.07
C ASP A 80 -2.43 -59.51 12.31
N PRO A 81 -1.60 -60.05 11.41
CA PRO A 81 -0.21 -60.31 11.85
C PRO A 81 0.86 -60.27 10.73
N ARG A 82 1.98 -59.56 10.93
CA ARG A 82 3.33 -60.12 11.24
C ARG A 82 4.52 -59.23 10.81
N THR A 83 5.43 -59.12 11.78
CA THR A 83 6.86 -58.76 11.77
C THR A 83 7.75 -59.78 11.05
N GLU A 84 8.81 -59.29 10.39
CA GLU A 84 10.12 -59.97 10.28
C GLU A 84 11.26 -58.93 10.33
N GLU A 85 12.18 -59.11 11.30
CA GLU A 85 13.53 -58.52 11.38
C GLU A 85 14.48 -59.28 10.42
N VAL A 86 15.42 -58.60 9.73
CA VAL A 86 16.77 -59.13 9.43
C VAL A 86 17.79 -57.99 9.17
N THR A 87 18.71 -57.81 10.13
CA THR A 87 20.15 -57.45 10.12
C THR A 87 20.83 -56.63 9.01
N GLU A 88 21.65 -55.66 9.45
CA GLU A 88 22.77 -55.00 8.75
C GLU A 88 23.93 -55.94 8.38
N PRO A 89 24.86 -55.46 7.53
CA PRO A 89 26.27 -55.54 7.93
C PRO A 89 27.06 -54.23 7.75
N GLU A 90 27.89 -53.94 8.74
CA GLU A 90 29.02 -53.01 8.67
C GLU A 90 30.09 -53.51 7.69
N THR A 91 30.71 -52.59 6.94
CA THR A 91 32.11 -52.77 6.51
C THR A 91 32.79 -51.40 6.43
N GLN A 92 33.83 -51.24 7.25
CA GLN A 92 34.76 -50.12 7.25
C GLN A 92 35.62 -50.12 5.98
N MET A 93 35.87 -48.95 5.39
CA MET A 93 37.19 -48.63 4.82
C MET A 93 37.47 -47.12 4.90
N GLN A 94 38.56 -46.79 5.58
CA GLN A 94 39.26 -45.51 5.53
C GLN A 94 39.76 -45.22 4.10
N THR A 95 39.70 -43.98 3.61
CA THR A 95 40.89 -43.11 3.44
C THR A 95 40.55 -41.76 2.79
N ALA A 96 41.37 -40.77 3.19
CA ALA A 96 41.76 -39.56 2.46
C ALA A 96 40.76 -38.40 2.36
N VAL A 97 40.96 -37.50 3.33
CA VAL A 97 40.67 -36.06 3.28
C VAL A 97 41.37 -35.42 2.07
N GLU A 98 40.59 -34.82 1.17
CA GLU A 98 41.05 -33.68 0.38
C GLU A 98 40.12 -32.49 0.65
N THR A 99 40.70 -31.52 1.35
CA THR A 99 40.13 -30.21 1.63
C THR A 99 39.94 -29.42 0.34
N ARG A 100 38.68 -29.13 -0.02
CA ARG A 100 38.33 -27.91 -0.75
C ARG A 100 37.58 -26.99 0.19
N ALA A 101 38.25 -25.90 0.54
CA ALA A 101 37.64 -24.75 1.18
C ALA A 101 36.76 -24.06 0.14
N ASP A 102 35.44 -24.21 0.24
CA ASP A 102 34.53 -23.18 -0.24
C ASP A 102 34.36 -22.20 0.91
N SER A 103 34.92 -21.00 0.71
CA SER A 103 34.64 -19.87 1.58
C SER A 103 33.19 -19.45 1.33
N GLU A 104 32.30 -19.80 2.24
CA GLU A 104 31.05 -19.06 2.41
C GLU A 104 31.44 -17.65 2.87
N THR A 105 31.55 -16.75 1.91
CA THR A 105 31.50 -15.32 2.18
C THR A 105 30.07 -15.02 2.62
N THR A 106 29.84 -15.03 3.93
CA THR A 106 28.74 -14.31 4.56
C THR A 106 28.91 -12.83 4.19
N GLU A 107 28.19 -12.38 3.17
CA GLU A 107 27.97 -10.96 2.94
C GLU A 107 27.11 -10.45 4.10
N GLU A 108 27.76 -9.88 5.12
CA GLU A 108 27.11 -8.94 6.01
C GLU A 108 26.59 -7.78 5.15
N VAL A 109 25.27 -7.75 4.92
CA VAL A 109 24.58 -6.59 4.40
C VAL A 109 24.73 -5.49 5.43
N THR A 110 25.70 -4.62 5.23
CA THR A 110 25.87 -3.38 5.99
C THR A 110 24.65 -2.51 5.76
N VAL A 111 23.81 -2.38 6.80
CA VAL A 111 22.77 -1.37 6.87
C VAL A 111 23.43 0.01 6.72
N PRO A 112 22.98 0.87 5.78
CA PRO A 112 23.57 2.19 5.61
C PRO A 112 23.51 2.98 6.91
N GLU A 113 24.64 3.53 7.31
CA GLU A 113 24.78 4.42 8.45
C GLU A 113 23.95 5.69 8.21
N ILE A 114 22.96 5.94 9.08
CA ILE A 114 22.01 7.07 8.97
C ILE A 114 22.78 8.40 9.03
N LYS A 115 22.70 9.20 7.97
CA LYS A 115 23.11 10.61 7.97
C LYS A 115 21.98 11.54 7.59
N LYS A 116 21.41 12.19 8.60
CA LYS A 116 21.01 13.61 8.65
C LYS A 116 20.90 14.00 10.13
N GLN A 117 21.99 14.49 10.73
CA GLN A 117 21.88 15.22 11.99
C GLN A 117 21.52 16.66 11.67
N ASN A 118 20.22 16.92 11.47
CA ASN A 118 19.72 18.28 11.65
C ASN A 118 19.81 18.55 13.16
N GLY A 119 20.42 19.66 13.57
CA GLY A 119 20.50 20.07 14.98
C GLY A 119 19.13 20.36 15.64
N SER A 120 18.04 19.94 15.02
CA SER A 120 16.69 19.88 15.58
C SER A 120 16.57 18.63 16.44
N SER A 121 15.98 18.77 17.63
CA SER A 121 15.62 17.62 18.45
C SER A 121 14.29 16.97 18.06
N VAL A 122 13.71 17.40 16.95
CA VAL A 122 12.46 16.88 16.40
C VAL A 122 12.82 15.82 15.36
N VAL A 123 12.11 14.70 15.37
CA VAL A 123 12.15 13.71 14.27
C VAL A 123 10.98 13.95 13.36
N SER A 124 11.20 13.87 12.06
CA SER A 124 10.20 14.16 11.03
C SER A 124 9.97 12.98 10.10
N LEU A 125 8.70 12.66 9.85
CA LEU A 125 8.30 11.63 8.90
C LEU A 125 7.25 12.18 7.94
N SER A 126 7.23 11.72 6.70
CA SER A 126 6.14 11.99 5.76
C SER A 126 5.56 10.71 5.19
N PHE A 127 4.24 10.71 5.01
CA PHE A 127 3.47 9.60 4.46
C PHE A 127 2.64 10.10 3.28
N VAL A 128 2.58 9.27 2.25
CA VAL A 128 1.71 9.46 1.09
C VAL A 128 0.97 8.18 0.79
N GLY A 129 -0.16 8.30 0.08
CA GLY A 129 -0.95 7.15 -0.37
C GLY A 129 -0.41 6.51 -1.64
N ASP A 130 -1.32 5.98 -2.46
CA ASP A 130 -1.04 5.02 -3.53
C ASP A 130 -0.17 5.62 -4.64
N ILE A 131 0.84 4.85 -5.04
CA ILE A 131 1.76 5.20 -6.12
C ILE A 131 1.73 4.08 -7.16
N TYR A 132 1.48 4.47 -8.41
CA TYR A 132 1.68 3.69 -9.62
C TYR A 132 2.48 4.51 -10.65
N LEU A 133 3.68 4.03 -10.99
CA LEU A 133 4.55 4.67 -11.98
C LEU A 133 4.11 4.36 -13.41
N SER A 134 3.07 5.06 -13.85
CA SER A 134 2.46 4.87 -15.15
C SER A 134 3.38 5.29 -16.33
N PRO A 135 3.10 4.83 -17.57
CA PRO A 135 3.80 5.33 -18.76
C PRO A 135 3.70 6.85 -18.95
N MET A 136 2.62 7.48 -18.48
CA MET A 136 2.47 8.93 -18.57
C MET A 136 3.39 9.66 -17.59
N MET A 137 3.62 9.11 -16.39
CA MET A 137 4.62 9.65 -15.47
C MET A 137 6.02 9.56 -16.05
N GLU A 138 6.35 8.45 -16.72
CA GLU A 138 7.62 8.34 -17.45
C GLU A 138 7.77 9.45 -18.50
N GLN A 139 6.71 9.74 -19.26
CA GLN A 139 6.74 10.84 -20.23
C GLN A 139 6.98 12.20 -19.55
N ASN A 140 6.31 12.46 -18.42
CA ASN A 140 6.50 13.70 -17.66
C ASN A 140 7.93 13.79 -17.09
N TYR A 141 8.42 12.70 -16.50
CA TYR A 141 9.76 12.61 -15.94
C TYR A 141 10.84 12.83 -17.01
N ARG A 142 10.70 12.22 -18.19
CA ARG A 142 11.67 12.41 -19.28
C ARG A 142 11.75 13.87 -19.76
N GLN A 143 10.70 14.65 -19.59
CA GLN A 143 10.67 16.06 -19.98
C GLN A 143 11.28 17.00 -18.93
N SER A 144 11.10 16.72 -17.63
CA SER A 144 11.43 17.69 -16.56
C SER A 144 12.05 17.06 -15.31
N GLY A 145 12.49 15.80 -15.39
CA GLY A 145 12.90 15.00 -14.25
C GLY A 145 11.76 14.83 -13.25
N ILE A 146 12.13 14.63 -11.99
CA ILE A 146 11.20 14.52 -10.86
C ILE A 146 10.25 15.73 -10.71
N SER A 147 10.67 16.94 -11.11
CA SER A 147 9.81 18.13 -11.13
C SER A 147 8.66 18.06 -12.13
N GLY A 148 8.69 17.09 -13.07
CA GLY A 148 7.56 16.77 -13.93
C GLY A 148 6.54 15.81 -13.30
N VAL A 149 6.88 15.18 -12.17
CA VAL A 149 6.05 14.18 -11.49
C VAL A 149 5.50 14.70 -10.16
N ILE A 150 6.31 15.45 -9.40
CA ILE A 150 5.89 16.12 -8.17
C ILE A 150 6.40 17.55 -8.14
N SER A 151 5.68 18.42 -7.43
CA SER A 151 6.12 19.81 -7.27
C SER A 151 7.46 19.91 -6.53
N PRO A 152 8.26 20.96 -6.78
CA PRO A 152 9.51 21.18 -6.04
C PRO A 152 9.29 21.31 -4.52
N LYS A 153 8.12 21.78 -4.08
CA LYS A 153 7.79 21.87 -2.65
C LYS A 153 7.65 20.48 -2.03
N ILE A 154 6.90 19.59 -2.69
CA ILE A 154 6.73 18.20 -2.24
C ILE A 154 8.07 17.46 -2.26
N GLN A 155 8.85 17.62 -3.33
CA GLN A 155 10.19 17.04 -3.40
C GLN A 155 11.08 17.53 -2.24
N SER A 156 11.02 18.83 -1.92
CA SER A 156 11.76 19.40 -0.80
C SER A 156 11.32 18.82 0.55
N ILE A 157 10.05 18.44 0.71
CA ILE A 157 9.58 17.78 1.94
C ILE A 157 10.27 16.42 2.08
N PHE A 158 10.19 15.55 1.06
CA PHE A 158 10.82 14.22 1.11
C PHE A 158 12.34 14.31 1.30
N GLN A 159 12.99 15.28 0.66
CA GLN A 159 14.42 15.53 0.87
C GLN A 159 14.76 16.08 2.26
N SER A 160 13.81 16.62 3.01
CA SER A 160 14.05 17.27 4.30
C SER A 160 13.70 16.41 5.50
N VAL A 161 12.71 15.53 5.38
CA VAL A 161 12.31 14.64 6.46
C VAL A 161 13.36 13.55 6.72
N ASP A 162 13.26 12.92 7.88
CA ASP A 162 14.14 11.82 8.27
C ASP A 162 13.67 10.48 7.67
N ILE A 163 12.36 10.31 7.48
CA ILE A 163 11.75 9.11 6.90
C ILE A 163 10.54 9.50 6.04
N ALA A 164 10.63 9.35 4.73
CA ALA A 164 9.50 9.42 3.80
C ALA A 164 9.01 8.00 3.45
N VAL A 165 7.69 7.82 3.50
CA VAL A 165 7.00 6.53 3.34
C VAL A 165 5.92 6.63 2.28
N GLY A 166 5.85 5.66 1.37
CA GLY A 166 4.80 5.56 0.35
C GLY A 166 4.23 4.14 0.22
N ASP A 167 3.12 4.02 -0.50
CA ASP A 167 2.51 2.74 -0.87
C ASP A 167 2.84 2.40 -2.34
N HIS A 168 3.58 1.31 -2.54
CA HIS A 168 4.03 0.86 -3.86
C HIS A 168 2.99 -0.12 -4.41
N GLU A 169 2.00 0.42 -5.11
CA GLU A 169 0.80 -0.31 -5.52
C GLU A 169 0.88 -0.75 -6.99
N TYR A 170 1.99 -1.40 -7.34
CA TYR A 170 2.20 -2.03 -8.64
C TYR A 170 3.29 -3.10 -8.54
N VAL A 171 3.30 -4.03 -9.49
CA VAL A 171 4.43 -4.95 -9.64
C VAL A 171 5.54 -4.29 -10.47
N CYS A 172 6.77 -4.39 -9.99
CA CYS A 172 7.97 -4.01 -10.72
C CYS A 172 8.72 -5.23 -11.25
N SER A 173 8.60 -5.49 -12.55
CA SER A 173 9.30 -6.60 -13.20
C SER A 173 9.35 -6.44 -14.71
N ASP A 174 10.21 -7.26 -15.34
CA ASP A 174 10.25 -7.41 -16.81
C ASP A 174 9.58 -8.72 -17.26
N LEU A 175 8.59 -9.19 -16.48
CA LEU A 175 7.75 -10.33 -16.84
C LEU A 175 6.84 -9.99 -18.02
N ASP A 176 6.39 -11.02 -18.73
CA ASP A 176 5.43 -10.86 -19.81
C ASP A 176 4.01 -10.66 -19.24
N GLU A 177 3.20 -9.83 -19.90
CA GLU A 177 1.79 -9.60 -19.57
C GLU A 177 0.98 -10.92 -19.51
N ASN A 178 1.40 -11.96 -20.23
CA ASN A 178 0.79 -13.28 -20.19
C ASN A 178 1.02 -14.05 -18.87
N GLN A 179 1.95 -13.59 -18.02
CA GLN A 179 2.29 -14.20 -16.74
C GLN A 179 1.46 -13.63 -15.59
N LYS A 180 0.58 -12.66 -15.85
CA LYS A 180 -0.30 -12.12 -14.82
C LYS A 180 -1.21 -13.20 -14.25
N VAL A 181 -1.50 -13.06 -12.96
CA VAL A 181 -2.49 -13.88 -12.27
C VAL A 181 -3.87 -13.52 -12.81
N ASP A 182 -4.68 -14.52 -13.14
CA ASP A 182 -6.06 -14.29 -13.59
C ASP A 182 -6.98 -14.19 -12.37
N TYR A 183 -7.33 -12.97 -12.00
CA TYR A 183 -8.19 -12.71 -10.85
C TYR A 183 -9.18 -11.54 -11.08
N GLN A 184 -9.84 -11.48 -12.23
CA GLN A 184 -10.97 -10.56 -12.50
C GLN A 184 -10.78 -9.08 -12.06
N GLN A 185 -9.56 -8.57 -12.04
CA GLN A 185 -9.24 -7.16 -11.75
C GLN A 185 -8.18 -6.63 -12.72
N TYR A 186 -8.02 -5.31 -12.73
CA TYR A 186 -6.93 -4.66 -13.45
C TYR A 186 -5.60 -4.98 -12.78
N THR A 187 -4.55 -5.16 -13.58
CA THR A 187 -3.20 -5.43 -13.10
C THR A 187 -2.25 -4.28 -13.46
N PHE A 188 -1.31 -3.97 -12.58
CA PHE A 188 -0.34 -2.89 -12.76
C PHE A 188 1.08 -3.43 -12.82
N LEU A 189 1.67 -3.39 -14.02
CA LEU A 189 3.06 -3.76 -14.26
C LEU A 189 3.89 -2.54 -14.66
N CYS A 190 4.96 -2.30 -13.91
CA CYS A 190 5.99 -1.33 -14.23
C CYS A 190 7.29 -2.05 -14.62
N PRO A 191 7.86 -1.77 -15.82
CA PRO A 191 9.18 -2.27 -16.18
C PRO A 191 10.26 -1.79 -15.20
N THR A 192 11.24 -2.63 -14.90
CA THR A 192 12.29 -2.32 -13.91
C THR A 192 13.03 -1.02 -14.26
N ALA A 193 13.33 -0.82 -15.54
CA ALA A 193 14.01 0.38 -16.04
C ALA A 193 13.21 1.68 -15.82
N ARG A 194 11.87 1.63 -15.79
CA ARG A 194 11.05 2.81 -15.48
C ARG A 194 11.13 3.13 -14.00
N GLU A 195 10.99 2.12 -13.14
CA GLU A 195 11.09 2.32 -11.70
C GLU A 195 12.46 2.86 -11.31
N GLU A 196 13.56 2.23 -11.75
CA GLU A 196 14.93 2.65 -11.46
C GLU A 196 15.21 4.10 -11.90
N MET A 197 14.55 4.55 -12.96
CA MET A 197 14.67 5.91 -13.45
C MET A 197 13.97 6.92 -12.54
N ILE A 198 12.76 6.61 -12.08
CA ILE A 198 11.86 7.57 -11.45
C ILE A 198 11.92 7.50 -9.92
N LEU A 199 11.85 6.31 -9.35
CA LEU A 199 11.62 6.09 -7.93
C LEU A 199 12.76 6.62 -7.06
N LYS A 200 14.02 6.40 -7.46
CA LYS A 200 15.21 6.89 -6.74
C LYS A 200 15.24 8.41 -6.50
N ASP A 201 14.55 9.20 -7.31
CA ASP A 201 14.58 10.66 -7.22
C ASP A 201 13.55 11.22 -6.22
N PHE A 202 12.63 10.38 -5.70
CA PHE A 202 11.65 10.77 -4.69
C PHE A 202 12.26 11.00 -3.31
N SER A 203 13.36 10.31 -2.98
CA SER A 203 13.91 10.27 -1.61
C SER A 203 12.97 9.59 -0.60
N PHE A 204 12.38 8.45 -0.98
CA PHE A 204 11.67 7.59 -0.01
C PHE A 204 12.67 6.73 0.76
N GLU A 205 12.45 6.59 2.07
CA GLU A 205 13.18 5.64 2.90
C GLU A 205 12.47 4.28 2.99
N VAL A 206 11.13 4.28 2.88
CA VAL A 206 10.30 3.08 3.06
C VAL A 206 9.18 3.03 2.03
N MET A 207 8.93 1.84 1.48
CA MET A 207 7.71 1.54 0.74
C MET A 207 7.00 0.33 1.34
N THR A 208 5.69 0.44 1.52
CA THR A 208 4.87 -0.75 1.78
C THR A 208 4.54 -1.44 0.47
N LEU A 209 4.55 -2.78 0.52
CA LEU A 209 4.09 -3.66 -0.53
C LEU A 209 2.78 -4.38 -0.14
N ALA A 210 2.24 -4.14 1.05
CA ALA A 210 1.00 -4.74 1.50
C ALA A 210 -0.19 -4.01 0.88
N ASN A 211 -0.57 -4.39 -0.34
CA ASN A 211 -1.72 -3.88 -1.07
C ASN A 211 -2.27 -4.94 -2.04
N ASN A 212 -3.41 -4.68 -2.68
CA ASN A 212 -4.07 -5.65 -3.55
C ASN A 212 -3.43 -5.82 -4.94
N HIS A 213 -2.38 -5.06 -5.28
CA HIS A 213 -1.73 -5.15 -6.60
C HIS A 213 -0.35 -5.79 -6.58
N MET A 214 0.25 -5.96 -5.40
CA MET A 214 1.60 -6.50 -5.27
C MET A 214 1.76 -7.94 -5.79
N MET A 215 0.65 -8.68 -5.88
CA MET A 215 0.63 -10.08 -6.31
C MET A 215 0.03 -10.27 -7.71
N ASP A 216 -0.09 -9.19 -8.50
CA ASP A 216 -0.60 -9.23 -9.88
C ASP A 216 0.14 -10.21 -10.78
N TYR A 217 1.41 -10.46 -10.48
CA TYR A 217 2.29 -11.41 -11.17
C TYR A 217 2.83 -12.48 -10.21
N GLY A 218 2.05 -12.78 -9.16
CA GLY A 218 2.33 -13.80 -8.16
C GLY A 218 3.66 -13.60 -7.44
N TRP A 219 4.23 -14.71 -6.96
CA TRP A 219 5.46 -14.68 -6.16
C TRP A 219 6.68 -14.17 -6.92
N GLU A 220 6.71 -14.35 -8.25
CA GLU A 220 7.80 -13.84 -9.08
C GLU A 220 7.75 -12.31 -9.17
N GLY A 221 6.56 -11.75 -9.38
CA GLY A 221 6.32 -10.30 -9.34
C GLY A 221 6.67 -9.68 -7.99
N LEU A 222 6.18 -10.25 -6.88
CA LEU A 222 6.49 -9.79 -5.53
C LEU A 222 8.00 -9.80 -5.26
N ARG A 223 8.70 -10.89 -5.60
CA ARG A 223 10.16 -11.00 -5.40
C ARG A 223 10.94 -10.03 -6.26
N SER A 224 10.56 -9.85 -7.52
CA SER A 224 11.16 -8.86 -8.42
C SER A 224 11.02 -7.45 -7.84
N THR A 225 9.81 -7.10 -7.39
CA THR A 225 9.51 -5.80 -6.81
C THR A 225 10.31 -5.55 -5.54
N MET A 226 10.32 -6.50 -4.60
CA MET A 226 11.16 -6.41 -3.40
C MET A 226 12.64 -6.20 -3.74
N ALA A 227 13.16 -6.91 -4.75
CA ALA A 227 14.56 -6.80 -5.14
C ALA A 227 14.87 -5.43 -5.79
N GLU A 228 13.99 -4.90 -6.64
CA GLU A 228 14.19 -3.61 -7.31
C GLU A 228 14.11 -2.43 -6.34
N VAL A 229 13.09 -2.40 -5.47
CA VAL A 229 12.95 -1.36 -4.46
C VAL A 229 14.15 -1.37 -3.50
N LYS A 230 14.58 -2.56 -3.02
CA LYS A 230 15.77 -2.69 -2.17
C LYS A 230 17.07 -2.27 -2.88
N ARG A 231 17.21 -2.53 -4.19
CA ARG A 231 18.40 -2.11 -4.98
C ARG A 231 18.58 -0.59 -4.99
N GLN A 232 17.49 0.16 -4.86
CA GLN A 232 17.51 1.63 -4.82
C GLN A 232 17.76 2.20 -3.41
N GLY A 233 18.01 1.34 -2.42
CA GLY A 233 18.26 1.74 -1.03
C GLY A 233 17.00 2.03 -0.23
N ILE A 234 15.82 1.66 -0.74
CA ILE A 234 14.52 1.86 -0.10
C ILE A 234 14.15 0.57 0.66
N ALA A 235 13.74 0.71 1.91
CA ALA A 235 13.26 -0.43 2.69
C ALA A 235 11.86 -0.85 2.22
N VAL A 236 11.56 -2.15 2.28
CA VAL A 236 10.23 -2.69 2.01
C VAL A 236 9.63 -3.33 3.26
N ILE A 237 8.34 -3.11 3.46
CA ILE A 237 7.54 -3.70 4.54
C ILE A 237 6.23 -4.28 4.00
N GLY A 238 5.62 -5.21 4.74
CA GLY A 238 4.29 -5.73 4.41
C GLY A 238 4.25 -6.80 3.31
N GLY A 239 5.35 -7.01 2.57
CA GLY A 239 5.55 -8.15 1.66
C GLY A 239 6.83 -8.90 2.01
N GLY A 240 6.83 -10.22 1.82
CA GLY A 240 7.99 -11.05 2.19
C GLY A 240 8.03 -12.40 1.49
N ASN A 241 9.18 -13.09 1.58
CA ASN A 241 9.34 -14.47 1.10
C ASN A 241 8.66 -15.50 2.02
N ASN A 242 8.25 -15.08 3.21
CA ASN A 242 7.49 -15.82 4.19
C ASN A 242 6.82 -14.84 5.17
N LEU A 243 6.03 -15.36 6.10
CA LEU A 243 5.30 -14.57 7.09
C LEU A 243 6.22 -13.73 7.98
N ASP A 244 7.36 -14.27 8.42
CA ASP A 244 8.28 -13.53 9.30
C ASP A 244 8.88 -12.31 8.58
N GLU A 245 9.25 -12.43 7.30
CA GLU A 245 9.71 -11.30 6.50
C GLU A 245 8.59 -10.29 6.25
N ALA A 246 7.37 -10.76 5.96
CA ALA A 246 6.23 -9.87 5.70
C ALA A 246 5.79 -9.09 6.96
N LEU A 247 5.87 -9.70 8.14
CA LEU A 247 5.56 -9.09 9.45
C LEU A 247 6.66 -8.13 9.91
N LYS A 248 7.88 -8.22 9.35
CA LYS A 248 9.04 -7.48 9.84
C LYS A 248 8.83 -5.96 9.71
N PRO A 249 8.97 -5.19 10.80
CA PRO A 249 8.91 -3.73 10.73
C PRO A 249 10.12 -3.14 9.99
N TYR A 250 9.92 -1.99 9.36
CA TYR A 250 11.01 -1.05 9.16
C TYR A 250 11.37 -0.43 10.52
N THR A 251 12.65 -0.32 10.82
CA THR A 251 13.12 0.27 12.08
C THR A 251 14.25 1.24 11.85
N ALA A 252 14.21 2.38 12.54
CA ALA A 252 15.26 3.39 12.47
C ALA A 252 15.55 3.99 13.85
N GLN A 253 16.78 4.48 14.03
CA GLN A 253 17.12 5.36 15.15
C GLN A 253 17.44 6.76 14.62
N VAL A 254 16.59 7.73 14.95
CA VAL A 254 16.71 9.11 14.47
C VAL A 254 16.70 10.05 15.67
N ASN A 255 17.70 10.92 15.78
CA ASN A 255 17.86 11.86 16.90
C ASN A 255 17.70 11.20 18.29
N GLY A 256 18.18 9.95 18.42
CA GLY A 256 18.12 9.16 19.65
C GLY A 256 16.81 8.38 19.87
N LYS A 257 15.79 8.57 19.02
CA LYS A 257 14.49 7.89 19.13
C LYS A 257 14.45 6.63 18.28
N LYS A 258 13.89 5.55 18.83
CA LYS A 258 13.60 4.30 18.12
C LYS A 258 12.22 4.37 17.48
N ILE A 259 12.17 4.22 16.16
CA ILE A 259 10.93 4.27 15.37
C ILE A 259 10.75 2.93 14.66
N ALA A 260 9.54 2.39 14.72
CA ALA A 260 9.12 1.21 13.94
C ALA A 260 7.89 1.52 13.10
N ILE A 261 7.87 1.00 11.88
CA ILE A 261 6.73 1.08 10.95
C ILE A 261 6.42 -0.32 10.46
N LEU A 262 5.20 -0.77 10.72
CA LEU A 262 4.65 -2.03 10.23
C LEU A 262 3.63 -1.73 9.13
N SER A 263 3.39 -2.71 8.26
CA SER A 263 2.32 -2.61 7.29
C SER A 263 1.57 -3.92 7.06
N ALA A 264 0.29 -3.78 6.70
CA ALA A 264 -0.58 -4.90 6.36
C ALA A 264 -1.69 -4.47 5.40
N THR A 265 -2.31 -5.43 4.72
CA THR A 265 -3.45 -5.20 3.83
C THR A 265 -4.70 -5.98 4.29
N ARG A 266 -5.87 -5.34 4.23
CA ARG A 266 -7.18 -5.98 4.33
C ARG A 266 -7.80 -6.22 2.94
N VAL A 267 -7.10 -5.84 1.88
CA VAL A 267 -7.58 -5.94 0.51
C VAL A 267 -6.72 -6.96 -0.21
N VAL A 268 -7.21 -8.18 -0.28
CA VAL A 268 -6.51 -9.29 -0.91
C VAL A 268 -7.52 -10.13 -1.70
N PRO A 269 -7.42 -10.14 -3.04
CA PRO A 269 -8.33 -10.87 -3.93
C PRO A 269 -8.31 -12.40 -3.74
N GLN A 270 -7.18 -12.99 -3.32
CA GLN A 270 -7.02 -14.44 -3.21
C GLN A 270 -6.28 -14.83 -1.91
N LEU A 271 -6.70 -15.94 -1.28
CA LEU A 271 -6.14 -16.38 0.01
C LEU A 271 -4.68 -16.86 -0.09
N ASP A 272 -4.26 -17.38 -1.24
CA ASP A 272 -2.89 -17.85 -1.48
C ASP A 272 -1.86 -16.71 -1.63
N TRP A 273 -2.32 -15.46 -1.57
CA TRP A 273 -1.46 -14.27 -1.51
C TRP A 273 -1.00 -13.94 -0.10
N TYR A 274 -1.53 -14.64 0.92
CA TYR A 274 -1.18 -14.41 2.31
C TYR A 274 0.22 -14.99 2.56
N ALA A 275 1.11 -14.23 3.17
CA ALA A 275 2.44 -14.73 3.53
C ALA A 275 2.34 -15.91 4.51
N GLY A 276 2.97 -17.02 4.20
CA GLY A 276 3.04 -18.23 5.05
C GLY A 276 4.47 -18.74 5.10
N ASP A 277 4.66 -20.04 4.93
CA ASP A 277 5.98 -20.59 4.55
C ASP A 277 6.37 -20.20 3.10
N THR A 278 5.40 -19.70 2.34
CA THR A 278 5.52 -19.19 0.98
C THR A 278 5.50 -17.66 0.93
N PRO A 279 6.02 -17.05 -0.15
CA PRO A 279 5.96 -15.61 -0.33
C PRO A 279 4.52 -15.08 -0.34
N GLY A 280 4.36 -13.85 0.11
CA GLY A 280 3.07 -13.18 0.11
C GLY A 280 3.08 -11.91 0.93
N LEU A 281 1.88 -11.46 1.27
CA LEU A 281 1.61 -10.20 1.96
C LEU A 281 1.26 -10.44 3.42
N MET A 282 1.66 -9.51 4.28
CA MET A 282 1.13 -9.42 5.63
C MET A 282 -0.31 -8.93 5.53
N THR A 283 -1.25 -9.79 5.87
CA THR A 283 -2.67 -9.46 5.78
C THR A 283 -3.27 -9.16 7.14
N THR A 284 -4.37 -8.42 7.17
CA THR A 284 -5.09 -8.15 8.40
C THR A 284 -6.59 -8.13 8.15
N TYR A 285 -7.30 -8.96 8.89
CA TYR A 285 -8.75 -9.03 8.93
C TYR A 285 -9.18 -9.21 10.37
N GLU A 286 -10.34 -8.67 10.72
CA GLU A 286 -10.88 -8.72 12.07
C GLU A 286 -10.99 -10.17 12.55
N GLN A 287 -10.63 -10.41 13.83
CA GLN A 287 -10.73 -11.73 14.47
C GLN A 287 -9.89 -12.84 13.80
N THR A 288 -8.79 -12.48 13.12
CA THR A 288 -7.83 -13.44 12.56
C THR A 288 -6.56 -13.57 13.41
N ASP A 289 -5.86 -14.68 13.25
CA ASP A 289 -4.54 -14.91 13.84
C ASP A 289 -3.52 -13.84 13.44
N ARG A 290 -3.56 -13.39 12.18
CA ARG A 290 -2.68 -12.35 11.64
C ARG A 290 -2.89 -10.99 12.25
N TYR A 291 -4.14 -10.62 12.51
CA TYR A 291 -4.45 -9.42 13.26
C TYR A 291 -3.89 -9.48 14.68
N GLU A 292 -4.01 -10.64 15.35
CA GLU A 292 -3.41 -10.83 16.67
C GLU A 292 -1.87 -10.88 16.63
N LEU A 293 -1.25 -11.43 15.59
CA LEU A 293 0.21 -11.40 15.39
C LEU A 293 0.73 -9.96 15.27
N LEU A 294 0.06 -9.10 14.49
CA LEU A 294 0.41 -7.68 14.38
C LEU A 294 0.30 -6.97 15.73
N LYS A 295 -0.77 -7.22 16.49
CA LYS A 295 -0.93 -6.66 17.84
C LYS A 295 0.17 -7.13 18.78
N GLN A 296 0.52 -8.42 18.76
CA GLN A 296 1.62 -8.96 19.54
C GLN A 296 2.95 -8.31 19.17
N GLU A 297 3.22 -8.09 17.88
CA GLU A 297 4.44 -7.44 17.40
C GLU A 297 4.51 -5.97 17.84
N ILE A 298 3.41 -5.22 17.73
CA ILE A 298 3.30 -3.85 18.26
C ILE A 298 3.60 -3.84 19.77
N THR A 299 2.96 -4.73 20.53
CA THR A 299 3.18 -4.84 21.99
C THR A 299 4.63 -5.19 22.30
N ARG A 300 5.26 -6.10 21.55
CA ARG A 300 6.66 -6.51 21.72
C ARG A 300 7.60 -5.33 21.49
N LEU A 301 7.43 -4.58 20.40
CA LEU A 301 8.21 -3.38 20.08
C LEU A 301 8.09 -2.32 21.18
N LYS A 302 6.87 -2.04 21.66
CA LYS A 302 6.63 -1.04 22.70
C LYS A 302 7.16 -1.47 24.08
N THR A 303 6.91 -2.70 24.50
CA THR A 303 7.08 -3.10 25.92
C THR A 303 8.38 -3.87 26.19
N GLN A 304 8.92 -4.57 25.19
CA GLN A 304 10.12 -5.38 25.36
C GLN A 304 11.35 -4.69 24.76
N GLU A 305 11.19 -4.01 23.63
CA GLU A 305 12.30 -3.35 22.91
C GLU A 305 12.38 -1.83 23.12
N ASN A 306 11.37 -1.27 23.79
CA ASN A 306 11.26 0.15 24.14
C ASN A 306 11.34 1.07 22.92
N TYR A 307 10.56 0.77 21.87
CA TYR A 307 10.38 1.70 20.76
C TYR A 307 9.60 2.94 21.20
N ASP A 308 10.15 4.12 20.90
CA ASP A 308 9.55 5.40 21.22
C ASP A 308 8.24 5.59 20.45
N ILE A 309 8.28 5.27 19.15
CA ILE A 309 7.17 5.45 18.21
C ILE A 309 6.96 4.17 17.40
N VAL A 310 5.73 3.65 17.39
CA VAL A 310 5.31 2.52 16.54
C VAL A 310 4.12 2.96 15.69
N ILE A 311 4.23 2.82 14.36
CA ILE A 311 3.20 3.24 13.40
C ILE A 311 2.73 2.02 12.61
N MET A 312 1.41 1.89 12.43
CA MET A 312 0.82 0.96 11.47
C MET A 312 0.42 1.70 10.19
N TYR A 313 0.90 1.24 9.03
CA TYR A 313 0.39 1.66 7.71
C TYR A 313 -0.49 0.53 7.15
N VAL A 314 -1.79 0.76 6.93
CA VAL A 314 -2.74 -0.28 6.54
C VAL A 314 -3.45 0.05 5.23
N HIS A 315 -3.47 -0.90 4.31
CA HIS A 315 -4.18 -0.79 3.03
C HIS A 315 -5.57 -1.42 3.17
N TRP A 316 -6.66 -0.64 3.17
CA TRP A 316 -7.99 -1.07 3.62
C TRP A 316 -9.17 -0.21 3.11
N GLY A 317 -10.40 -0.60 3.46
CA GLY A 317 -11.59 0.11 3.00
C GLY A 317 -12.05 -0.40 1.63
N ASN A 318 -13.07 0.24 1.07
CA ASN A 318 -13.60 -0.08 -0.25
C ASN A 318 -13.16 0.99 -1.25
N ASP A 319 -12.91 0.57 -2.49
CA ASP A 319 -12.59 1.48 -3.60
C ASP A 319 -13.63 2.61 -3.70
N SER A 320 -13.14 3.84 -3.76
CA SER A 320 -13.91 5.07 -3.93
C SER A 320 -14.94 5.36 -2.81
N ASP A 321 -14.89 4.61 -1.71
CA ASP A 321 -15.76 4.80 -0.56
C ASP A 321 -15.14 5.79 0.44
N ARG A 322 -15.87 6.86 0.71
CA ARG A 322 -15.46 7.92 1.64
C ARG A 322 -15.86 7.62 3.08
N THR A 323 -16.68 6.59 3.30
CA THR A 323 -17.17 6.21 4.62
C THR A 323 -16.14 5.39 5.38
N ILE A 324 -15.94 5.73 6.65
CA ILE A 324 -15.07 4.95 7.54
C ILE A 324 -15.85 3.69 7.96
N LEU A 325 -15.40 2.53 7.49
CA LEU A 325 -16.03 1.25 7.78
C LEU A 325 -15.76 0.80 9.22
N ASN A 326 -16.69 0.03 9.80
CA ASN A 326 -16.50 -0.59 11.12
C ASN A 326 -15.27 -1.50 11.17
N SER A 327 -14.93 -2.12 10.04
CA SER A 327 -13.73 -2.94 9.88
C SER A 327 -12.46 -2.13 10.12
N GLN A 328 -12.36 -0.97 9.47
CA GLN A 328 -11.23 -0.05 9.63
C GLN A 328 -11.13 0.44 11.08
N ARG A 329 -12.27 0.79 11.70
CA ARG A 329 -12.30 1.20 13.13
C ARG A 329 -11.82 0.09 14.05
N THR A 330 -12.35 -1.11 13.88
CA THR A 330 -11.99 -2.27 14.71
C THR A 330 -10.50 -2.55 14.64
N LEU A 331 -9.94 -2.61 13.42
CA LEU A 331 -8.52 -2.84 13.22
C LEU A 331 -7.68 -1.69 13.82
N GLY A 332 -8.00 -0.45 13.45
CA GLY A 332 -7.30 0.75 13.91
C GLY A 332 -7.27 0.90 15.42
N HIS A 333 -8.42 0.77 16.09
CA HIS A 333 -8.54 0.84 17.55
C HIS A 333 -7.70 -0.26 18.21
N GLY A 334 -7.78 -1.51 17.73
CA GLY A 334 -7.02 -2.58 18.37
C GLY A 334 -5.50 -2.50 18.14
N TYR A 335 -5.02 -1.84 17.08
CA TYR A 335 -3.58 -1.53 16.96
C TYR A 335 -3.15 -0.46 17.97
N ILE A 336 -3.96 0.58 18.17
CA ILE A 336 -3.71 1.59 19.20
C ILE A 336 -3.73 0.95 20.60
N ASP A 337 -4.71 0.09 20.89
CA ASP A 337 -4.81 -0.66 22.14
C ASP A 337 -3.61 -1.57 22.38
N ALA A 338 -3.04 -2.15 21.32
CA ALA A 338 -1.82 -2.97 21.39
C ALA A 338 -0.55 -2.14 21.62
N GLY A 339 -0.62 -0.82 21.48
CA GLY A 339 0.46 0.11 21.80
C GLY A 339 0.93 0.99 20.64
N ALA A 340 0.38 0.86 19.43
CA ALA A 340 0.75 1.72 18.30
C ALA A 340 0.48 3.18 18.67
N ASP A 341 1.34 4.09 18.26
CA ASP A 341 1.23 5.52 18.54
C ASP A 341 0.43 6.26 17.47
N MET A 342 0.30 5.65 16.28
CA MET A 342 -0.50 6.15 15.18
C MET A 342 -0.87 5.03 14.20
N VAL A 343 -2.02 5.15 13.55
CA VAL A 343 -2.43 4.29 12.43
C VAL A 343 -2.71 5.16 11.20
N ILE A 344 -2.19 4.75 10.05
CA ILE A 344 -2.31 5.45 8.78
C ILE A 344 -2.90 4.46 7.77
N GLY A 345 -3.96 4.87 7.11
CA GLY A 345 -4.72 4.06 6.18
C GLY A 345 -4.62 4.58 4.75
N ASN A 346 -4.71 3.67 3.78
CA ASN A 346 -4.93 4.00 2.37
C ASN A 346 -5.70 2.90 1.62
N HIS A 347 -5.70 2.88 0.26
CA HIS A 347 -6.45 2.03 -0.68
C HIS A 347 -7.71 2.66 -1.29
N THR A 348 -8.50 3.41 -0.52
CA THR A 348 -9.84 3.86 -0.98
C THR A 348 -9.80 4.78 -2.20
N HIS A 349 -8.61 5.18 -2.67
CA HIS A 349 -8.37 6.06 -3.82
C HIS A 349 -9.05 7.44 -3.72
N VAL A 350 -9.59 7.74 -2.53
CA VAL A 350 -10.21 8.99 -2.11
C VAL A 350 -9.79 9.30 -0.69
N LEU A 351 -9.76 10.59 -0.34
CA LEU A 351 -9.54 11.03 1.04
C LEU A 351 -10.67 10.51 1.94
N GLN A 352 -10.30 9.97 3.10
CA GLN A 352 -11.25 9.63 4.17
C GLN A 352 -10.99 10.49 5.41
N GLY A 353 -11.94 10.43 6.35
CA GLY A 353 -11.84 11.13 7.63
C GLY A 353 -10.75 10.59 8.56
N MET A 354 -10.68 11.19 9.74
CA MET A 354 -9.69 10.91 10.77
C MET A 354 -10.38 10.82 12.14
N GLU A 355 -9.68 10.20 13.10
CA GLU A 355 -10.16 10.06 14.47
C GLU A 355 -8.99 10.17 15.46
N PHE A 356 -9.23 10.82 16.60
CA PHE A 356 -8.42 10.62 17.80
C PHE A 356 -9.09 9.56 18.68
N TYR A 357 -8.44 8.41 18.81
CA TYR A 357 -8.83 7.31 19.68
C TYR A 357 -7.82 7.18 20.82
N GLN A 358 -8.29 7.31 22.08
CA GLN A 358 -7.43 7.35 23.28
C GLN A 358 -6.29 8.38 23.19
N GLY A 359 -6.54 9.52 22.55
CA GLY A 359 -5.55 10.59 22.35
C GLY A 359 -4.50 10.31 21.27
N LYS A 360 -4.60 9.17 20.56
CA LYS A 360 -3.74 8.80 19.44
C LYS A 360 -4.52 8.87 18.14
N MET A 361 -3.83 9.22 17.06
CA MET A 361 -4.48 9.53 15.79
C MET A 361 -4.58 8.30 14.88
N ILE A 362 -5.72 8.21 14.20
CA ILE A 362 -5.99 7.27 13.11
C ILE A 362 -6.38 8.09 11.88
N VAL A 363 -5.61 7.95 10.81
CA VAL A 363 -5.92 8.52 9.50
C VAL A 363 -6.46 7.38 8.64
N TYR A 364 -7.69 7.47 8.14
CA TYR A 364 -8.31 6.31 7.48
C TYR A 364 -7.97 6.15 6.00
N GLY A 365 -7.68 7.23 5.27
CA GLY A 365 -7.37 7.16 3.84
C GLY A 365 -6.62 8.39 3.33
N LEU A 366 -5.41 8.18 2.79
CA LEU A 366 -4.56 9.23 2.21
C LEU A 366 -4.90 9.58 0.76
N SER A 367 -5.67 8.73 0.06
CA SER A 367 -5.98 8.81 -1.38
C SER A 367 -4.79 8.47 -2.28
N ASN A 368 -4.99 8.55 -3.59
CA ASN A 368 -3.95 8.37 -4.60
C ASN A 368 -2.92 9.50 -4.53
N PHE A 369 -1.67 9.19 -4.18
CA PHE A 369 -0.62 10.21 -4.29
C PHE A 369 -0.19 10.38 -5.75
N LEU A 370 -0.03 9.28 -6.49
CA LEU A 370 0.41 9.24 -7.88
C LEU A 370 -0.19 8.00 -8.56
N PHE A 371 -1.45 8.05 -9.03
CA PHE A 371 -2.10 6.87 -9.63
C PHE A 371 -2.82 7.15 -10.97
N GLY A 372 -3.18 8.41 -11.22
CA GLY A 372 -3.87 8.81 -12.46
C GLY A 372 -5.38 8.50 -12.50
N SER A 373 -6.00 8.36 -11.33
CA SER A 373 -7.43 8.06 -11.18
C SER A 373 -8.34 9.26 -11.47
N TYR A 374 -9.67 9.03 -11.47
CA TYR A 374 -10.69 10.08 -11.54
C TYR A 374 -10.72 11.00 -10.31
N HIS A 375 -10.15 10.56 -9.20
CA HIS A 375 -10.06 11.32 -7.96
C HIS A 375 -8.65 11.90 -7.85
N SER A 376 -8.55 13.24 -7.94
CA SER A 376 -7.28 13.94 -7.88
C SER A 376 -6.94 14.45 -6.48
N ASP A 377 -7.91 14.64 -5.60
CA ASP A 377 -7.67 15.12 -4.23
C ASP A 377 -6.85 14.09 -3.44
N THR A 378 -5.74 14.56 -2.87
CA THR A 378 -4.79 13.76 -2.10
C THR A 378 -4.07 14.62 -1.07
N MET A 379 -3.12 14.05 -0.33
CA MET A 379 -2.35 14.79 0.64
C MET A 379 -0.95 14.23 0.87
N VAL A 380 -0.06 15.09 1.37
CA VAL A 380 1.14 14.67 2.09
C VAL A 380 0.90 14.87 3.58
N LEU A 381 1.00 13.79 4.35
CA LEU A 381 0.89 13.81 5.80
C LEU A 381 2.28 13.87 6.41
N THR A 382 2.59 14.90 7.18
CA THR A 382 3.89 15.05 7.85
C THR A 382 3.73 15.00 9.36
N LEU A 383 4.56 14.19 10.01
CA LEU A 383 4.64 14.02 11.46
C LEU A 383 5.92 14.69 11.97
N GLU A 384 5.80 15.42 13.07
CA GLU A 384 6.90 15.97 13.84
C GLU A 384 6.82 15.41 15.27
N ILE A 385 7.85 14.66 15.67
CA ILE A 385 7.95 14.01 16.98
C ILE A 385 8.92 14.78 17.85
N ASP A 386 8.44 15.35 18.94
CA ASP A 386 9.26 16.13 19.86
C ASP A 386 10.07 15.27 20.84
N ARG A 387 10.83 15.90 21.76
CA ARG A 387 11.67 15.18 22.73
C ARG A 387 10.89 14.27 23.66
N GLU A 388 9.65 14.61 23.99
CA GLU A 388 8.77 13.86 24.88
C GLU A 388 7.91 12.82 24.13
N ASN A 389 8.23 12.57 22.86
CA ASN A 389 7.50 11.67 21.96
C ASN A 389 6.07 12.14 21.61
N ALA A 390 5.76 13.43 21.81
CA ALA A 390 4.50 13.98 21.34
C ALA A 390 4.52 14.13 19.81
N ILE A 391 3.46 13.65 19.15
CA ILE A 391 3.31 13.68 17.69
C ILE A 391 2.47 14.89 17.31
N THR A 392 3.06 15.84 16.58
CA THR A 392 2.31 16.86 15.83
C THR A 392 2.16 16.38 14.40
N ALA A 393 0.94 16.35 13.87
CA ALA A 393 0.69 15.93 12.49
C ALA A 393 0.09 17.07 11.67
N LYS A 394 0.56 17.20 10.43
CA LYS A 394 0.16 18.25 9.50
C LYS A 394 -0.23 17.65 8.15
N VAL A 395 -1.34 18.11 7.60
CA VAL A 395 -1.79 17.78 6.26
C VAL A 395 -1.41 18.91 5.33
N LEU A 396 -0.62 18.60 4.30
CA LEU A 396 -0.48 19.43 3.11
C LEU A 396 -1.47 18.92 2.06
N PRO A 397 -2.60 19.63 1.81
CA PRO A 397 -3.53 19.24 0.75
C PRO A 397 -2.85 19.29 -0.60
N CYS A 398 -3.12 18.29 -1.44
CA CYS A 398 -2.54 18.16 -2.76
C CYS A 398 -3.60 17.77 -3.79
N THR A 399 -3.25 17.96 -5.05
CA THR A 399 -3.97 17.39 -6.19
C THR A 399 -3.01 16.59 -7.06
N SER A 400 -3.45 15.43 -7.54
CA SER A 400 -2.75 14.54 -8.48
C SER A 400 -3.49 14.53 -9.81
N GLU A 401 -3.31 15.57 -10.63
CA GLU A 401 -3.91 15.68 -11.96
C GLU A 401 -2.87 15.46 -13.06
N GLY A 402 -3.25 14.75 -14.12
CA GLY A 402 -2.35 14.53 -15.25
C GLY A 402 -1.06 13.77 -14.88
N PHE A 403 -1.14 12.91 -13.86
CA PHE A 403 0.00 12.16 -13.32
C PHE A 403 1.11 13.08 -12.78
N TYR A 404 0.72 14.23 -12.23
CA TYR A 404 1.58 15.19 -11.55
C TYR A 404 0.94 15.63 -10.25
N THR A 405 1.70 15.58 -9.15
CA THR A 405 1.19 15.92 -7.82
C THR A 405 1.77 17.24 -7.33
N GLN A 406 0.89 18.14 -6.91
CA GLN A 406 1.24 19.45 -6.38
C GLN A 406 0.38 19.83 -5.19
N GLU A 407 0.94 20.67 -4.34
CA GLU A 407 0.22 21.24 -3.22
C GLU A 407 -0.91 22.18 -3.65
N LEU A 408 -1.95 22.22 -2.84
CA LEU A 408 -2.99 23.25 -2.89
C LEU A 408 -2.69 24.34 -1.85
N SER A 409 -3.24 25.53 -2.05
CA SER A 409 -3.09 26.66 -1.12
C SER A 409 -4.35 27.52 -1.08
N GLY A 410 -4.46 28.36 -0.03
CA GLY A 410 -5.60 29.24 0.18
C GLY A 410 -6.92 28.47 0.24
N GLU A 411 -7.96 29.00 -0.42
CA GLU A 411 -9.31 28.41 -0.42
C GLU A 411 -9.34 26.95 -0.91
N ALA A 412 -8.43 26.55 -1.81
CA ALA A 412 -8.36 25.17 -2.29
C ALA A 412 -7.86 24.21 -1.19
N ALA A 413 -6.86 24.64 -0.40
CA ALA A 413 -6.39 23.86 0.74
C ALA A 413 -7.45 23.80 1.84
N GLU A 414 -8.09 24.93 2.15
CA GLU A 414 -9.18 25.00 3.14
C GLU A 414 -10.34 24.07 2.78
N LYS A 415 -10.68 23.93 1.49
CA LYS A 415 -11.71 22.98 1.03
C LYS A 415 -11.36 21.54 1.39
N ILE A 416 -10.11 21.13 1.22
CA ILE A 416 -9.67 19.77 1.57
C ILE A 416 -9.69 19.55 3.08
N TRP A 417 -9.18 20.48 3.88
CA TRP A 417 -9.24 20.35 5.34
C TRP A 417 -10.68 20.29 5.85
N ASN A 418 -11.57 21.18 5.38
CA ASN A 418 -12.99 21.14 5.74
C ASN A 418 -13.66 19.84 5.28
N TYR A 419 -13.26 19.33 4.12
CA TYR A 419 -13.78 18.07 3.59
C TYR A 419 -13.37 16.88 4.46
N ILE A 420 -12.08 16.73 4.80
CA ILE A 420 -11.60 15.71 5.73
C ILE A 420 -12.28 15.86 7.10
N GLU A 421 -12.34 17.09 7.64
CA GLU A 421 -13.00 17.38 8.92
C GLU A 421 -14.48 16.96 8.92
N SER A 422 -15.20 17.15 7.82
CA SER A 422 -16.62 16.78 7.71
C SER A 422 -16.88 15.27 7.77
N MET A 423 -15.86 14.45 7.47
CA MET A 423 -15.89 12.99 7.52
C MET A 423 -15.23 12.43 8.79
N SER A 424 -14.70 13.30 9.64
CA SER A 424 -13.95 12.94 10.85
C SER A 424 -14.82 13.03 12.10
N ASP A 425 -14.57 12.17 13.09
CA ASP A 425 -15.41 12.13 14.30
C ASP A 425 -15.12 13.29 15.27
N ASN A 426 -13.84 13.53 15.54
CA ASN A 426 -13.39 14.46 16.58
C ASN A 426 -12.11 15.20 16.19
N VAL A 427 -11.95 15.48 14.90
CA VAL A 427 -10.77 16.17 14.33
C VAL A 427 -11.17 17.54 13.80
N THR A 428 -10.27 18.50 13.91
CA THR A 428 -10.29 19.79 13.21
C THR A 428 -8.89 20.15 12.73
N PHE A 429 -8.78 21.17 11.88
CA PHE A 429 -7.52 21.69 11.39
C PHE A 429 -7.30 23.13 11.85
N ASP A 430 -6.05 23.51 12.16
CA ASP A 430 -5.69 24.92 12.22
C ASP A 430 -5.52 25.52 10.80
N GLY A 431 -5.30 26.83 10.72
CA GLY A 431 -5.11 27.52 9.44
C GLY A 431 -3.85 27.15 8.65
N GLU A 432 -3.00 26.29 9.21
CA GLU A 432 -1.74 25.82 8.61
C GLU A 432 -1.78 24.29 8.35
N GLY A 433 -2.93 23.64 8.56
CA GLY A 433 -3.13 22.21 8.32
C GLY A 433 -2.67 21.30 9.45
N THR A 434 -2.34 21.82 10.63
CA THR A 434 -2.09 20.99 11.82
C THR A 434 -3.38 20.32 12.26
N ILE A 435 -3.33 19.00 12.44
CA ILE A 435 -4.46 18.20 12.92
C ILE A 435 -4.61 18.40 14.42
N LEU A 436 -5.82 18.75 14.86
CA LEU A 436 -6.16 18.99 16.27
C LEU A 436 -7.35 18.14 16.69
N GLN A 437 -7.36 17.69 17.94
CA GLN A 437 -8.53 17.05 18.53
C GLN A 437 -9.57 18.10 18.90
N LYS A 438 -10.83 17.90 18.49
CA LYS A 438 -11.97 18.72 18.94
C LYS A 438 -12.19 18.47 20.43
N ASN A 439 -12.12 19.55 21.23
CA ASN A 439 -12.61 19.52 22.59
C ASN A 439 -14.14 19.53 22.54
N ASN A 440 -14.76 18.42 22.96
CA ASN A 440 -16.22 18.31 23.07
C ASN A 440 -16.81 19.27 24.12
#